data_AF-A0A060C633-F1
#
_entry.id   AF-A0A060C633-F1
#
_cell.length_a   1.000
_cell.length_b   1.000
_cell.length_c   1.000
_cell.angle_alpha   90.00
_cell.angle_beta   90.00
_cell.angle_gamma   90.00
#
_symmetry.space_group_name_H-M   'P 1'
#
loop_
_entity.id
_entity.type
_entity.pdbx_description
1 polymer ?
#
loop_
_entity_poly.entity_id
_entity_poly.type
_entity_poly.pdbx_seq_one_letter_code
_entity_poly.pdbx_strand_id
1 'polypeptide(L)'
;AKMGYSAQDWATSCALLPDGFQDRYIVIQPTSRWFFKCWREERMSALINALSAAGYPVVLTSGPDAKEKQMIATIMAGCPDARLHSLAGQLTLRQLAALIAHARLFIGVDSVPMHMAAALGTPLVALFGPSKLTFWRPWQARGEVIWAGDFGSYSRS
;
A
#
# COMPACT_ATOMS: atom_id res chain seq x y z
N ALA A 1 19.11 12.61 9.05
CA ALA A 1 18.34 11.44 8.58
C ALA A 1 17.06 11.37 9.39
N LYS A 2 15.86 11.35 8.78
CA LYS A 2 14.66 10.89 9.49
C LYS A 2 14.94 9.43 9.88
N MET A 3 14.74 9.05 11.14
CA MET A 3 15.06 7.71 11.63
C MET A 3 14.36 6.66 10.75
N GLY A 4 15.11 5.89 9.95
CA GLY A 4 14.56 4.77 9.16
C GLY A 4 15.29 4.44 7.85
N TYR A 5 15.81 5.43 7.12
CA TYR A 5 16.48 5.22 5.81
C TYR A 5 17.51 6.33 5.50
N SER A 6 18.45 6.04 4.59
CA SER A 6 19.51 6.95 4.11
C SER A 6 19.15 7.64 2.79
N ALA A 7 19.89 8.68 2.40
CA ALA A 7 19.73 9.31 1.08
C ALA A 7 19.97 8.32 -0.07
N GLN A 8 20.87 7.34 0.14
CA GLN A 8 21.12 6.27 -0.82
C GLN A 8 19.93 5.33 -0.96
N ASP A 9 19.25 4.99 0.13
CA ASP A 9 18.03 4.16 0.10
C ASP A 9 16.94 4.85 -0.74
N TRP A 10 16.77 6.17 -0.56
CA TRP A 10 15.87 6.96 -1.40
C TRP A 10 16.30 6.95 -2.87
N ALA A 11 17.57 7.30 -3.16
CA ALA A 11 18.08 7.35 -4.53
C ALA A 11 17.87 6.01 -5.27
N THR A 12 18.16 4.88 -4.61
CA THR A 12 17.93 3.55 -5.20
C THR A 12 16.46 3.26 -5.41
N SER A 13 15.58 3.54 -4.45
CA SER A 13 14.13 3.32 -4.62
C SER A 13 13.50 4.23 -5.69
N CYS A 14 13.95 5.48 -5.77
CA CYS A 14 13.48 6.48 -6.73
C CYS A 14 13.89 6.14 -8.17
N ALA A 15 15.10 5.60 -8.36
CA ALA A 15 15.58 5.16 -9.68
C ALA A 15 14.78 3.99 -10.27
N LEU A 16 14.01 3.27 -9.44
CA LEU A 16 13.10 2.21 -9.90
C LEU A 16 11.71 2.74 -10.29
N LEU A 17 11.42 4.02 -10.03
CA LEU A 17 10.14 4.61 -10.40
C LEU A 17 10.13 5.06 -11.86
N PRO A 18 9.03 4.82 -12.60
CA PRO A 18 8.87 5.39 -13.94
C PRO A 18 8.88 6.92 -13.92
N ASP A 19 9.21 7.52 -15.07
CA ASP A 19 9.14 8.97 -15.24
C ASP A 19 7.75 9.52 -14.93
N GLY A 20 7.71 10.62 -14.17
CA GLY A 20 6.47 11.30 -13.79
C GLY A 20 5.75 10.70 -12.58
N PHE A 21 6.31 9.68 -11.92
CA PHE A 21 5.77 9.17 -10.66
C PHE A 21 6.29 9.97 -9.46
N GLN A 22 7.54 10.45 -9.51
CA GLN A 22 8.33 10.93 -8.36
C GLN A 22 7.66 12.03 -7.53
N ASP A 23 6.78 12.84 -8.13
CA ASP A 23 6.18 14.01 -7.48
C ASP A 23 4.80 13.75 -6.82
N ARG A 24 4.09 12.68 -7.21
CA ARG A 24 2.66 12.48 -6.85
C ARG A 24 2.17 11.05 -6.66
N TYR A 25 3.05 10.06 -6.54
CA TYR A 25 2.63 8.66 -6.44
C TYR A 25 1.99 8.28 -5.09
N ILE A 26 1.15 7.25 -5.16
CA ILE A 26 0.56 6.52 -4.04
C ILE A 26 1.24 5.15 -3.95
N VAL A 27 1.67 4.76 -2.75
CA VAL A 27 2.17 3.40 -2.50
C VAL A 27 1.03 2.53 -2.04
N ILE A 28 0.87 1.36 -2.66
CA ILE A 28 -0.11 0.37 -2.24
C ILE A 28 0.59 -0.94 -1.92
N GLN A 29 0.39 -1.42 -0.68
CA GLN A 29 0.80 -2.76 -0.27
C GLN A 29 -0.43 -3.62 0.05
N PRO A 30 -0.93 -4.39 -0.93
CA PRO A 30 -2.14 -5.18 -0.76
C PRO A 30 -1.91 -6.48 0.03
N THR A 31 -0.65 -6.86 0.23
CA THR A 31 -0.25 -8.15 0.81
C THR A 31 0.09 -8.06 2.30
N SER A 32 -0.14 -9.17 2.99
CA SER A 32 0.38 -9.46 4.32
C SER A 32 0.81 -10.92 4.38
N ARG A 33 1.73 -11.25 5.28
CA ARG A 33 2.09 -12.65 5.59
C ARG A 33 0.85 -13.48 5.95
N TRP A 34 -0.17 -12.84 6.51
CA TRP A 34 -1.45 -13.44 6.85
C TRP A 34 -2.49 -13.10 5.77
N PHE A 35 -2.57 -13.92 4.73
CA PHE A 35 -3.37 -13.63 3.53
C PHE A 35 -4.87 -13.40 3.79
N PHE A 36 -5.44 -13.93 4.88
CA PHE A 36 -6.82 -13.65 5.26
C PHE A 36 -7.07 -12.17 5.67
N LYS A 37 -6.00 -11.40 5.92
CA LYS A 37 -6.06 -9.95 6.14
C LYS A 37 -6.10 -9.17 4.83
N CYS A 38 -5.70 -9.79 3.72
CA CYS A 38 -5.65 -9.14 2.41
C CYS A 38 -7.07 -8.86 1.92
N TRP A 39 -7.23 -7.73 1.22
CA TRP A 39 -8.46 -7.44 0.53
C TRP A 39 -8.55 -8.24 -0.76
N ARG A 40 -9.77 -8.39 -1.30
CA ARG A 40 -9.99 -9.12 -2.55
C ARG A 40 -9.25 -8.45 -3.71
N GLU A 41 -8.58 -9.25 -4.55
CA GLU A 41 -7.76 -8.78 -5.67
C GLU A 41 -8.55 -7.93 -6.66
N GLU A 42 -9.80 -8.33 -6.96
CA GLU A 42 -10.69 -7.57 -7.85
C GLU A 42 -11.03 -6.17 -7.28
N ARG A 43 -11.25 -6.07 -5.96
CA ARG A 43 -11.55 -4.80 -5.30
C ARG A 43 -10.32 -3.90 -5.24
N MET A 44 -9.14 -4.49 -5.02
CA MET A 44 -7.88 -3.77 -5.09
C MET A 44 -7.63 -3.23 -6.49
N SER A 45 -7.89 -4.04 -7.52
CA SER A 45 -7.79 -3.60 -8.93
C SER A 45 -8.74 -2.43 -9.23
N ALA A 46 -10.00 -2.52 -8.78
CA ALA A 46 -10.97 -1.44 -8.93
C ALA A 46 -10.52 -0.14 -8.25
N LEU A 47 -9.95 -0.22 -7.04
CA LEU A 47 -9.38 0.93 -6.34
C LEU A 47 -8.22 1.56 -7.13
N ILE A 48 -7.29 0.74 -7.63
CA ILE A 48 -6.15 1.20 -8.42
C ILE A 48 -6.61 1.90 -9.69
N ASN A 49 -7.57 1.31 -10.40
CA ASN A 49 -8.15 1.92 -11.61
C ASN A 49 -8.80 3.28 -11.31
N ALA A 50 -9.54 3.40 -10.20
CA ALA A 50 -10.15 4.66 -9.78
C ALA A 50 -9.09 5.73 -9.44
N LEU A 51 -8.04 5.37 -8.70
CA LEU A 51 -6.93 6.29 -8.38
C LEU A 51 -6.20 6.74 -9.65
N SER A 52 -5.93 5.81 -10.56
CA SER A 52 -5.31 6.11 -11.85
C SER A 52 -6.17 7.03 -12.71
N ALA A 53 -7.47 6.77 -12.80
CA ALA A 53 -8.41 7.62 -13.54
C ALA A 53 -8.51 9.03 -12.95
N ALA A 54 -8.33 9.17 -11.63
CA ALA A 54 -8.21 10.46 -10.95
C ALA A 54 -6.82 11.13 -11.13
N GLY A 55 -5.92 10.53 -11.90
CA GLY A 55 -4.61 11.08 -12.25
C GLY A 55 -3.50 10.77 -11.25
N TYR A 56 -3.70 9.85 -10.31
CA TYR A 56 -2.68 9.44 -9.34
C TYR A 56 -1.91 8.21 -9.82
N PRO A 57 -0.59 8.31 -10.03
CA PRO A 57 0.25 7.14 -10.28
C PRO A 57 0.30 6.23 -9.06
N VAL A 58 0.24 4.92 -9.27
CA VAL A 58 0.24 3.91 -8.20
C VAL A 58 1.48 3.02 -8.28
N VAL A 59 2.17 2.87 -7.15
CA VAL A 59 3.29 1.95 -6.99
C VAL A 59 2.87 0.80 -6.07
N LEU A 60 2.82 -0.40 -6.62
CA LEU A 60 2.56 -1.63 -5.87
C LEU A 60 3.83 -2.17 -5.24
N THR A 61 3.75 -2.53 -3.96
CA THR A 61 4.84 -3.18 -3.21
C THR A 61 4.37 -4.48 -2.56
N SER A 62 5.31 -5.38 -2.32
CA SER A 62 5.10 -6.62 -1.57
C SER A 62 6.43 -7.16 -1.04
N GLY A 63 6.35 -8.14 -0.15
CA GLY A 63 7.49 -8.99 0.17
C GLY A 63 7.95 -9.83 -1.04
N PRO A 64 9.10 -10.51 -0.93
CA PRO A 64 9.66 -11.33 -2.01
C PRO A 64 8.96 -12.68 -2.19
N ASP A 65 8.05 -13.05 -1.29
CA ASP A 65 7.31 -14.32 -1.29
C ASP A 65 6.54 -14.54 -2.60
N ALA A 66 6.55 -15.79 -3.08
CA ALA A 66 5.95 -16.14 -4.37
C ALA A 66 4.43 -15.91 -4.39
N LYS A 67 3.72 -16.16 -3.28
CA LYS A 67 2.27 -15.94 -3.21
C LYS A 67 1.94 -14.46 -3.21
N GLU A 68 2.78 -13.65 -2.55
CA GLU A 68 2.60 -12.19 -2.57
C GLU A 68 2.81 -11.64 -3.98
N LYS A 69 3.87 -12.08 -4.67
CA LYS A 69 4.12 -11.70 -6.06
C LYS A 69 3.00 -12.15 -7.00
N GLN A 70 2.46 -13.35 -6.79
CA GLN A 70 1.32 -13.84 -7.57
C GLN A 70 0.08 -12.97 -7.39
N MET A 71 -0.23 -12.55 -6.15
CA MET A 71 -1.33 -11.62 -5.88
C MET A 71 -1.14 -10.29 -6.59
N ILE A 72 0.08 -9.74 -6.57
CA ILE A 72 0.40 -8.51 -7.31
C ILE A 72 0.16 -8.70 -8.82
N ALA A 73 0.58 -9.83 -9.40
CA ALA A 73 0.35 -10.13 -10.80
C ALA A 73 -1.15 -10.20 -11.15
N THR A 74 -1.96 -10.85 -10.30
CA THR A 74 -3.42 -10.90 -10.47
C THR A 74 -4.04 -9.51 -10.44
N ILE A 75 -3.64 -8.67 -9.48
CA ILE A 75 -4.12 -7.29 -9.36
C ILE A 75 -3.74 -6.46 -10.60
N MET A 76 -2.50 -6.58 -11.07
CA MET A 76 -2.03 -5.87 -12.26
C MET A 76 -2.81 -6.27 -13.52
N ALA A 77 -3.15 -7.56 -13.66
CA ALA A 77 -3.96 -8.03 -14.78
C ALA A 77 -5.37 -7.39 -14.83
N GLY A 78 -5.91 -6.96 -13.68
CA GLY A 78 -7.15 -6.20 -13.58
C GLY A 78 -7.03 -4.70 -13.86
N CYS A 79 -5.82 -4.20 -14.16
CA CYS A 79 -5.52 -2.78 -14.31
C CYS A 79 -4.77 -2.45 -15.62
N PRO A 80 -5.24 -2.90 -16.80
CA PRO A 80 -4.48 -2.84 -18.05
C PRO A 80 -4.12 -1.40 -18.49
N ASP A 81 -4.99 -0.43 -18.20
CA ASP A 81 -4.81 0.97 -18.62
C ASP A 81 -4.37 1.89 -17.47
N ALA A 82 -4.10 1.33 -16.28
CA ALA A 82 -3.76 2.13 -15.12
C ALA A 82 -2.31 2.63 -15.20
N ARG A 83 -2.05 3.83 -14.67
CA ARG A 83 -0.72 4.35 -14.37
C ARG A 83 -0.16 3.63 -13.13
N LEU A 84 0.19 2.37 -13.34
CA LEU A 84 0.54 1.40 -12.32
C LEU A 84 1.96 0.86 -12.55
N HIS A 85 2.76 0.78 -11.50
CA HIS A 85 4.07 0.14 -11.53
C HIS A 85 4.26 -0.76 -10.32
N SER A 86 4.97 -1.89 -10.48
CA SER A 86 5.19 -2.85 -9.40
C SER A 86 6.66 -2.97 -9.05
N LEU A 87 6.95 -2.81 -7.76
CA LEU A 87 8.24 -3.06 -7.13
C LEU A 87 8.20 -4.29 -6.21
N ALA A 88 7.27 -5.22 -6.48
CA ALA A 88 7.03 -6.43 -5.69
C ALA A 88 8.31 -7.25 -5.49
N GLY A 89 8.76 -7.36 -4.23
CA GLY A 89 9.98 -8.09 -3.87
C GLY A 89 11.28 -7.50 -4.40
N GLN A 90 11.29 -6.24 -4.85
CA GLN A 90 12.49 -5.56 -5.38
C GLN A 90 13.16 -4.64 -4.35
N LEU A 91 12.52 -4.42 -3.20
CA LEU A 91 12.96 -3.44 -2.20
C LEU A 91 13.42 -4.11 -0.92
N THR A 92 14.52 -3.61 -0.36
CA THR A 92 14.85 -3.83 1.05
C THR A 92 13.89 -3.04 1.96
N LEU A 93 13.84 -3.37 3.26
CA LEU A 93 13.00 -2.63 4.22
C LEU A 93 13.36 -1.14 4.30
N ARG A 94 14.64 -0.77 4.16
CA ARG A 94 15.07 0.64 4.19
C ARG A 94 14.66 1.38 2.92
N GLN A 95 14.78 0.75 1.75
CA GLN A 95 14.30 1.30 0.49
C GLN A 95 12.77 1.43 0.47
N LEU A 96 12.05 0.46 1.03
CA LEU A 96 10.60 0.55 1.20
C LEU A 96 10.21 1.70 2.13
N ALA A 97 10.91 1.87 3.26
CA ALA A 97 10.71 3.01 4.14
C ALA A 97 10.98 4.35 3.42
N ALA A 98 12.03 4.43 2.60
CA ALA A 98 12.33 5.60 1.80
C ALA A 98 11.21 5.90 0.79
N LEU A 99 10.75 4.88 0.06
CA LEU A 99 9.64 4.99 -0.88
C LEU A 99 8.36 5.48 -0.18
N ILE A 100 8.00 4.89 0.96
CA ILE A 100 6.81 5.28 1.72
C ILE A 100 6.93 6.72 2.26
N ALA A 101 8.10 7.14 2.74
CA ALA A 101 8.31 8.47 3.28
C ALA A 101 8.15 9.60 2.25
N HIS A 102 8.33 9.28 0.96
CA HIS A 102 8.21 10.22 -0.15
C HIS A 102 6.87 10.09 -0.90
N ALA A 103 6.05 9.10 -0.56
CA ALA A 103 4.72 8.92 -1.14
C ALA A 103 3.73 9.99 -0.64
N ARG A 104 2.74 10.34 -1.47
CA ARG A 104 1.64 11.22 -1.03
C ARG A 104 0.66 10.53 -0.08
N LEU A 105 0.51 9.23 -0.28
CA LEU A 105 -0.40 8.38 0.48
C LEU A 105 0.15 6.94 0.45
N PHE A 106 0.00 6.25 1.56
CA PHE A 106 0.16 4.81 1.65
C PHE A 106 -1.23 4.16 1.81
N ILE A 107 -1.51 3.11 1.05
CA ILE A 107 -2.69 2.26 1.27
C ILE A 107 -2.22 0.84 1.50
N GLY A 108 -2.65 0.20 2.57
CA GLY A 108 -2.28 -1.18 2.81
C GLY A 108 -3.07 -1.85 3.90
N VAL A 109 -2.80 -3.13 4.10
CA VAL A 109 -3.40 -3.92 5.16
C VAL A 109 -2.54 -3.90 6.43
N ASP A 110 -3.04 -4.51 7.50
CA ASP A 110 -2.27 -4.71 8.74
C ASP A 110 -0.99 -5.55 8.51
N SER A 111 0.11 -4.82 8.33
CA SER A 111 1.41 -5.30 7.87
C SER A 111 2.52 -4.33 8.30
N VAL A 112 3.78 -4.80 8.28
CA VAL A 112 4.96 -3.98 8.62
C VAL A 112 4.98 -2.64 7.87
N PRO A 113 4.66 -2.57 6.57
CA PRO A 113 4.72 -1.30 5.82
C PRO A 113 3.63 -0.29 6.21
N MET A 114 2.48 -0.75 6.72
CA MET A 114 1.48 0.15 7.32
C MET A 114 2.03 0.85 8.57
N HIS A 115 2.73 0.11 9.44
CA HIS A 115 3.40 0.70 10.59
C HIS A 115 4.57 1.62 10.21
N MET A 116 5.30 1.31 9.13
CA MET A 116 6.32 2.21 8.59
C MET A 116 5.70 3.54 8.16
N ALA A 117 4.60 3.52 7.40
CA ALA A 117 3.90 4.73 6.98
C ALA A 117 3.49 5.60 8.18
N ALA A 118 2.94 4.98 9.23
CA ALA A 118 2.59 5.67 10.47
C ALA A 118 3.82 6.31 11.14
N ALA A 119 4.92 5.58 11.29
CA ALA A 119 6.15 6.06 11.94
C ALA A 119 6.85 7.17 11.14
N LEU A 120 6.74 7.15 9.80
CA LEU A 120 7.33 8.13 8.90
C LEU A 120 6.47 9.41 8.77
N GLY A 121 5.24 9.37 9.30
CA GLY A 121 4.27 10.46 9.15
C GLY A 121 3.67 10.58 7.75
N THR A 122 3.80 9.53 6.93
CA THR A 122 3.16 9.46 5.62
C THR A 122 1.65 9.30 5.82
N PRO A 123 0.81 10.10 5.13
CA PRO A 123 -0.63 9.86 5.14
C PRO A 123 -0.95 8.42 4.78
N LEU A 124 -1.86 7.77 5.51
CA LEU A 124 -2.17 6.37 5.26
C LEU A 124 -3.66 6.03 5.37
N VAL A 125 -4.07 5.04 4.58
CA VAL A 125 -5.33 4.32 4.72
C VAL A 125 -5.01 2.86 5.01
N ALA A 126 -5.48 2.37 6.17
CA ALA A 126 -5.36 0.98 6.56
C ALA A 126 -6.65 0.22 6.24
N LEU A 127 -6.57 -0.79 5.38
CA LEU A 127 -7.67 -1.67 5.01
C LEU A 127 -7.69 -2.88 5.95
N PHE A 128 -8.74 -3.02 6.75
CA PHE A 128 -8.95 -4.17 7.63
C PHE A 128 -10.01 -5.10 7.06
N GLY A 129 -9.70 -6.41 7.02
CA GLY A 129 -10.65 -7.46 6.65
C GLY A 129 -11.76 -7.72 7.70
N PRO A 130 -12.53 -8.81 7.59
CA PRO A 130 -13.70 -9.09 8.43
C PRO A 130 -13.40 -9.52 9.89
N SER A 131 -12.13 -9.52 10.32
CA SER A 131 -11.75 -9.89 11.69
C SER A 131 -11.91 -8.71 12.66
N LYS A 132 -12.68 -8.96 13.73
CA LYS A 132 -13.11 -8.06 14.81
C LYS A 132 -12.07 -7.00 15.23
N LEU A 133 -12.44 -5.73 15.06
CA LEU A 133 -11.78 -4.55 15.60
C LEU A 133 -12.24 -4.30 17.04
N THR A 134 -11.45 -4.77 18.00
CA THR A 134 -11.39 -4.12 19.31
C THR A 134 -9.94 -3.71 19.51
N PHE A 135 -9.69 -2.40 19.34
CA PHE A 135 -8.48 -1.67 19.71
C PHE A 135 -7.18 -1.94 18.95
N TRP A 136 -7.01 -1.37 17.74
CA TRP A 136 -5.67 -0.96 17.25
C TRP A 136 -5.76 0.31 16.39
N ARG A 137 -5.42 1.46 16.98
CA ARG A 137 -5.12 2.70 16.27
C ARG A 137 -3.60 2.89 16.29
N PRO A 138 -2.92 3.22 15.17
CA PRO A 138 -1.54 3.68 15.24
C PRO A 138 -1.51 5.00 16.03
N TRP A 139 -0.76 5.05 17.12
CA TRP A 139 -0.51 6.31 17.81
C TRP A 139 0.20 7.28 16.84
N GLN A 140 -0.32 8.50 16.71
CA GLN A 140 0.26 9.63 15.94
C GLN A 140 0.15 9.63 14.40
N ALA A 141 -0.69 8.80 13.77
CA ALA A 141 -0.88 8.88 12.31
C ALA A 141 -1.75 10.08 11.87
N ARG A 142 -1.33 10.81 10.82
CA ARG A 142 -2.21 11.69 10.04
C ARG A 142 -2.88 10.85 8.95
N GLY A 143 -4.06 10.29 9.20
CA GLY A 143 -4.78 9.47 8.21
C GLY A 143 -6.16 9.02 8.67
N GLU A 144 -6.95 8.50 7.73
CA GLU A 144 -8.28 7.93 7.99
C GLU A 144 -8.22 6.40 7.89
N VAL A 145 -8.92 5.73 8.81
CA VAL A 145 -9.10 4.28 8.78
C VAL A 145 -10.49 4.00 8.22
N ILE A 146 -10.55 3.29 7.10
CA ILE A 146 -11.82 2.91 6.46
C ILE A 146 -12.10 1.44 6.81
N TRP A 147 -13.16 1.21 7.58
CA TRP A 147 -13.58 -0.14 7.96
C TRP A 147 -14.65 -0.68 7.01
N ALA A 148 -14.51 -1.93 6.58
CA ALA A 148 -15.46 -2.55 5.64
C ALA A 148 -16.88 -2.74 6.20
N GLY A 149 -17.06 -2.80 7.53
CA GLY A 149 -18.38 -2.91 8.12
C GLY A 149 -19.13 -1.57 8.30
N ASP A 150 -18.50 -0.43 7.99
CA ASP A 150 -19.21 0.86 7.88
C ASP A 150 -20.01 0.93 6.56
N PHE A 151 -19.75 0.02 5.62
CA PHE A 151 -20.35 -0.01 4.28
C PHE A 151 -21.01 -1.35 3.94
N GLY A 152 -21.08 -2.28 4.90
CA GLY A 152 -21.77 -3.56 4.75
C GLY A 152 -23.08 -3.57 5.52
N SER A 153 -24.21 -3.74 4.84
CA SER A 153 -25.48 -4.06 5.50
C SER A 153 -25.43 -5.51 6.02
N TYR A 154 -24.79 -5.73 7.17
CA TYR A 154 -24.99 -6.97 7.91
C TYR A 154 -26.37 -6.90 8.56
N SER A 155 -27.36 -7.55 7.93
CA SER A 155 -28.58 -7.90 8.67
C SER A 155 -28.15 -8.83 9.80
N ARG A 156 -28.31 -8.37 11.04
CA ARG A 156 -28.30 -9.27 12.19
C ARG A 156 -29.52 -10.18 12.05
N SER A 157 -29.29 -11.44 11.72
CA SER A 157 -30.19 -12.54 12.08
C SER A 157 -29.57 -13.27 13.27
#